data_AF-A0A7W8T3Z4-F1
#
_entry.id   AF-A0A7W8T3Z4-F1
#
_cell.length_a   1.000
_cell.length_b   1.000
_cell.length_c   1.000
_cell.angle_alpha   90.00
_cell.angle_beta   90.00
_cell.angle_gamma   90.00
#
_symmetry.space_group_name_H-M   'P 1'
#
loop_
_entity.id
_entity.type
_entity.pdbx_description
1 polymer ?
#
loop_
_entity_poly.entity_id
_entity_poly.type
_entity_poly.pdbx_seq_one_letter_code
_entity_poly.pdbx_strand_id
1 'polypeptide(L)'
;MNVDQVIERWKADEAAVRARLRKADAAPREQLAERSGMEIFQAIFAGELPPAPIGETLDFIPIHMASGEAVFQGRPQRRHYNPLGTVHGGWFATLLDSAVGCAIHATLPAGKGFTTLELKVNMVRPLNDGVPLVRAEGKVIHAGRQVATAEGRIVGPDGKLYAHATTTCLIFDHP
;
A
#
# COMPACT_ATOMS: atom_id res chain seq x y z
N MET A 1 9.12 -7.97 -21.55
CA MET A 1 10.12 -7.75 -20.49
C MET A 1 10.29 -9.07 -19.76
N ASN A 2 11.51 -9.58 -19.61
CA ASN A 2 11.73 -10.80 -18.82
C ASN A 2 11.66 -10.48 -17.31
N VAL A 3 11.62 -11.52 -16.46
CA VAL A 3 11.48 -11.35 -15.00
C VAL A 3 12.60 -10.50 -14.41
N ASP A 4 13.85 -10.70 -14.86
CA ASP A 4 15.00 -9.95 -14.36
C ASP A 4 14.90 -8.45 -14.68
N GLN A 5 14.51 -8.10 -15.90
CA GLN A 5 14.26 -6.72 -16.30
C GLN A 5 13.13 -6.08 -15.48
N VAL A 6 12.08 -6.83 -15.14
CA VAL A 6 11.01 -6.34 -14.27
C VAL A 6 11.54 -6.07 -12.86
N ILE A 7 12.33 -6.99 -12.30
CA ILE A 7 12.95 -6.84 -10.98
C ILE A 7 13.88 -5.62 -10.96
N GLU A 8 14.74 -5.44 -11.95
CA GLU A 8 15.67 -4.30 -11.99
C GLU A 8 14.93 -2.97 -12.10
N ARG A 9 13.87 -2.89 -12.90
CA ARG A 9 13.00 -1.72 -12.93
C ARG A 9 12.35 -1.47 -11.57
N TRP A 10 11.82 -2.50 -10.92
CA TRP A 10 11.18 -2.37 -9.61
C TRP A 10 12.16 -1.92 -8.52
N LYS A 11 13.41 -2.39 -8.56
CA LYS A 11 14.48 -1.90 -7.69
C LYS A 11 14.80 -0.43 -7.97
N ALA A 12 14.85 -0.03 -9.24
CA ALA A 12 15.09 1.37 -9.61
C ALA A 12 13.95 2.29 -9.14
N ASP A 13 12.69 1.87 -9.30
CA ASP A 13 11.51 2.59 -8.80
C ASP A 13 11.59 2.76 -7.27
N GLU A 14 11.91 1.69 -6.54
CA GLU A 14 12.09 1.73 -5.08
C GLU A 14 13.24 2.65 -4.66
N ALA A 15 14.39 2.56 -5.34
CA ALA A 15 15.54 3.43 -5.04
C ALA A 15 15.21 4.91 -5.26
N ALA A 16 14.50 5.23 -6.35
CA ALA A 16 14.07 6.59 -6.66
C ALA A 16 13.10 7.16 -5.61
N VAL A 17 12.18 6.35 -5.10
CA VAL A 17 11.27 6.75 -4.02
C VAL A 17 12.03 6.90 -2.70
N ARG A 18 12.80 5.89 -2.29
CA ARG A 18 13.54 5.90 -1.01
C ARG A 18 14.53 7.06 -0.91
N ALA A 19 15.12 7.51 -2.01
CA ALA A 19 16.02 8.66 -2.04
C ALA A 19 15.35 9.98 -1.60
N ARG A 20 14.01 10.05 -1.61
CA ARG A 20 13.22 11.24 -1.28
C ARG A 20 12.47 11.12 0.03
N LEU A 21 12.15 9.90 0.46
CA LEU A 21 11.37 9.67 1.67
C LEU A 21 12.11 10.13 2.93
N ARG A 22 11.38 10.79 3.83
CA ARG A 22 11.84 11.06 5.19
C ARG A 22 11.88 9.76 6.00
N LYS A 23 12.48 9.84 7.20
CA LYS A 23 12.33 8.81 8.24
C LYS A 23 10.84 8.57 8.52
N ALA A 24 10.46 7.30 8.66
CA ALA A 24 9.07 6.94 8.91
C ALA A 24 8.61 7.44 10.29
N ASP A 25 7.40 8.01 10.33
CA ASP A 25 6.79 8.59 11.53
C ASP A 25 5.30 8.86 11.31
N ALA A 26 4.58 9.25 12.36
CA ALA A 26 3.21 9.75 12.26
C ALA A 26 3.22 11.25 11.92
N ALA A 27 2.57 11.63 10.81
CA ALA A 27 2.35 13.03 10.48
C ALA A 27 1.39 13.70 11.48
N PRO A 28 1.58 14.99 11.84
CA PRO A 28 0.65 15.73 12.69
C PRO A 28 -0.75 15.80 12.06
N ARG A 29 -1.80 15.66 12.88
CA ARG A 29 -3.20 15.58 12.40
C ARG A 29 -3.64 16.85 11.68
N GLU A 30 -3.20 18.01 12.15
CA GLU A 30 -3.55 19.31 11.57
C GLU A 30 -3.06 19.41 10.12
N GLN A 31 -1.83 18.96 9.86
CA GLN A 31 -1.23 18.96 8.51
C GLN A 31 -1.89 17.98 7.54
N LEU A 32 -2.59 16.97 8.05
CA LEU A 32 -3.34 16.01 7.25
C LEU A 32 -4.74 16.54 6.93
N ALA A 33 -5.42 17.14 7.91
CA ALA A 33 -6.79 17.62 7.75
C ALA A 33 -6.93 18.71 6.68
N GLU A 34 -5.90 19.55 6.50
CA GLU A 34 -5.88 20.63 5.50
C GLU A 34 -5.60 20.16 4.06
N ARG A 35 -5.26 18.89 3.86
CA ARG A 35 -4.88 18.33 2.56
C ARG A 35 -5.89 17.29 2.10
N SER A 36 -6.15 17.24 0.80
CA SER A 36 -6.74 16.06 0.16
C SER A 36 -5.82 14.85 0.30
N GLY A 37 -6.38 13.64 0.14
CA GLY A 37 -5.56 12.43 0.21
C GLY A 37 -4.43 12.40 -0.82
N MET A 38 -4.67 12.94 -2.04
CA MET A 38 -3.61 13.06 -3.04
C MET A 38 -2.52 14.05 -2.63
N GLU A 39 -2.87 15.19 -2.05
CA GLU A 39 -1.88 16.15 -1.56
C GLU A 39 -1.04 15.58 -0.41
N ILE A 40 -1.63 14.74 0.45
CA ILE A 40 -0.88 13.99 1.47
C ILE A 40 0.16 13.07 0.80
N PHE A 41 -0.25 12.25 -0.17
CA PHE A 41 0.68 11.35 -0.85
C PHE A 41 1.75 12.10 -1.64
N GLN A 42 1.41 13.19 -2.31
CA GLN A 42 2.35 14.06 -3.01
C GLN A 42 3.39 14.62 -2.03
N ALA A 43 2.96 15.11 -0.86
CA ALA A 43 3.87 15.60 0.18
C ALA A 43 4.77 14.48 0.75
N ILE A 44 4.28 13.24 0.85
CA ILE A 44 5.12 12.08 1.22
C ILE A 44 6.19 11.81 0.14
N PHE A 45 5.80 11.73 -1.14
CA PHE A 45 6.74 11.51 -2.24
C PHE A 45 7.74 12.66 -2.44
N ALA A 46 7.36 13.88 -2.08
CA ALA A 46 8.22 15.06 -2.08
C ALA A 46 9.16 15.12 -0.87
N GLY A 47 8.99 14.24 0.13
CA GLY A 47 9.79 14.24 1.34
C GLY A 47 9.43 15.37 2.32
N GLU A 48 8.22 15.90 2.23
CA GLU A 48 7.68 16.92 3.14
C GLU A 48 7.02 16.26 4.35
N LEU A 49 6.23 15.20 4.12
CA LEU A 49 5.62 14.37 5.14
C LEU A 49 6.34 13.03 5.30
N PRO A 50 6.36 12.44 6.52
CA PRO A 50 6.91 11.11 6.72
C PRO A 50 6.00 10.02 6.15
N PRO A 51 6.57 8.92 5.61
CA PRO A 51 5.81 7.71 5.35
C PRO A 51 5.42 7.01 6.67
N ALA A 52 4.38 6.17 6.64
CA ALA A 52 3.90 5.48 7.83
C ALA A 52 4.92 4.43 8.38
N PRO A 53 5.15 4.33 9.70
CA PRO A 53 6.10 3.39 10.32
C PRO A 53 5.86 1.91 10.02
N ILE A 54 4.62 1.54 9.72
CA ILE A 54 4.27 0.15 9.39
C ILE A 54 5.01 -0.36 8.14
N GLY A 55 5.30 0.53 7.17
CA GLY A 55 6.04 0.16 5.96
C GLY A 55 7.48 -0.22 6.25
N GLU A 56 8.15 0.47 7.18
CA GLU A 56 9.48 0.09 7.65
C GLU A 56 9.46 -1.25 8.42
N THR A 57 8.44 -1.42 9.28
CA THR A 57 8.25 -2.61 10.10
C THR A 57 8.10 -3.88 9.24
N LEU A 58 7.37 -3.79 8.13
CA LEU A 58 7.07 -4.93 7.26
C LEU A 58 7.80 -4.90 5.90
N ASP A 59 8.76 -3.99 5.71
CA ASP A 59 9.52 -3.77 4.46
C ASP A 59 8.65 -3.67 3.20
N PHE A 60 7.77 -2.66 3.20
CA PHE A 60 7.07 -2.23 2.01
C PHE A 60 7.01 -0.70 1.91
N ILE A 61 6.85 -0.18 0.69
CA ILE A 61 6.81 1.25 0.41
C ILE A 61 5.76 1.58 -0.66
N PRO A 62 5.19 2.80 -0.65
CA PRO A 62 4.40 3.28 -1.78
C PRO A 62 5.32 3.50 -2.99
N ILE A 63 4.85 3.13 -4.18
CA ILE A 63 5.56 3.31 -5.45
C ILE A 63 4.81 4.26 -6.37
N HIS A 64 3.48 4.21 -6.34
CA HIS A 64 2.64 5.04 -7.19
C HIS A 64 1.30 5.31 -6.51
N MET A 65 0.80 6.53 -6.68
CA MET A 65 -0.52 6.96 -6.23
C MET A 65 -1.18 7.77 -7.33
N ALA A 66 -2.45 7.50 -7.57
CA ALA A 66 -3.32 8.29 -8.43
C ALA A 66 -4.74 8.27 -7.83
N SER A 67 -5.61 9.17 -8.30
CA SER A 67 -6.99 9.19 -7.82
C SER A 67 -7.68 7.84 -8.06
N GLY A 68 -7.96 7.11 -6.98
CA GLY A 68 -8.61 5.79 -7.04
C GLY A 68 -7.66 4.61 -7.24
N GLU A 69 -6.34 4.83 -7.26
CA GLU A 69 -5.32 3.79 -7.47
C GLU A 69 -4.13 3.98 -6.54
N ALA A 70 -3.62 2.88 -6.00
CA ALA A 70 -2.42 2.90 -5.16
C ALA A 70 -1.59 1.64 -5.38
N VAL A 71 -0.29 1.80 -5.59
CA VAL A 71 0.66 0.70 -5.75
C VAL A 71 1.72 0.77 -4.68
N PHE A 72 1.85 -0.33 -3.93
CA PHE A 72 2.91 -0.56 -2.98
C PHE A 72 3.84 -1.67 -3.48
N GLN A 73 5.12 -1.59 -3.11
CA GLN A 73 6.09 -2.65 -3.34
C GLN A 73 6.55 -3.19 -2.00
N GLY A 74 6.47 -4.51 -1.85
CA GLY A 74 6.88 -5.21 -0.64
C GLY A 74 8.01 -6.20 -0.92
N ARG A 75 8.85 -6.40 0.09
CA ARG A 75 9.95 -7.37 0.08
C ARG A 75 9.68 -8.49 1.09
N PRO A 76 9.34 -9.70 0.64
CA PRO A 76 9.31 -10.88 1.50
C PRO A 76 10.66 -11.10 2.18
N GLN A 77 10.66 -11.35 3.48
CA GLN A 77 11.88 -11.62 4.26
C GLN A 77 11.60 -12.68 5.32
N ARG A 78 12.64 -13.37 5.80
CA ARG A 78 12.50 -14.38 6.88
C ARG A 78 11.85 -13.84 8.15
N ARG A 79 12.08 -12.56 8.49
CA ARG A 79 11.45 -11.92 9.64
C ARG A 79 9.92 -11.81 9.53
N HIS A 80 9.35 -12.02 8.33
CA HIS A 80 7.92 -12.02 8.07
C HIS A 80 7.31 -13.44 8.09
N TYR A 81 8.09 -14.47 8.41
CA TYR A 81 7.63 -15.86 8.29
C TYR A 81 6.70 -16.29 9.42
N ASN A 82 5.80 -17.21 9.08
CA ASN A 82 5.09 -18.06 10.02
C ASN A 82 5.94 -19.32 10.37
N PRO A 83 5.53 -20.12 11.37
CA PRO A 83 6.25 -21.35 11.74
C PRO A 83 6.34 -22.41 10.64
N LEU A 84 5.54 -22.31 9.57
CA LEU A 84 5.57 -23.24 8.43
C LEU A 84 6.60 -22.84 7.35
N GLY A 85 7.42 -21.82 7.61
CA GLY A 85 8.52 -21.44 6.72
C GLY A 85 8.11 -20.61 5.50
N THR A 86 6.95 -19.96 5.55
CA THR A 86 6.45 -19.05 4.51
C THR A 86 6.02 -17.73 5.14
N VAL A 87 5.90 -16.66 4.33
CA VAL A 87 5.41 -15.36 4.82
C VAL A 87 4.05 -15.51 5.51
N HIS A 88 3.93 -14.95 6.71
CA HIS A 88 2.72 -14.97 7.52
C HIS A 88 1.58 -14.24 6.81
N GLY A 89 0.35 -14.74 6.93
CA GLY A 89 -0.83 -14.17 6.26
C GLY A 89 -1.09 -12.70 6.61
N GLY A 90 -0.71 -12.29 7.82
CA GLY A 90 -0.77 -10.89 8.26
C GLY A 90 0.05 -9.93 7.40
N TRP A 91 1.19 -10.37 6.84
CA TRP A 91 2.00 -9.52 5.94
C TRP A 91 1.25 -9.23 4.63
N PHE A 92 0.63 -10.25 4.04
CA PHE A 92 -0.24 -10.08 2.86
C PHE A 92 -1.38 -9.14 3.16
N ALA A 93 -2.05 -9.34 4.31
CA ALA A 93 -3.20 -8.53 4.71
C ALA A 93 -2.81 -7.06 4.90
N THR A 94 -1.74 -6.76 5.63
CA THR A 94 -1.31 -5.37 5.86
C THR A 94 -0.85 -4.68 4.58
N LEU A 95 -0.14 -5.40 3.70
CA LEU A 95 0.27 -4.84 2.42
C LEU A 95 -0.94 -4.55 1.50
N LEU A 96 -1.93 -5.47 1.46
CA LEU A 96 -3.16 -5.26 0.69
C LEU A 96 -4.02 -4.14 1.28
N ASP A 97 -4.20 -4.10 2.60
CA ASP A 97 -4.92 -3.04 3.32
C ASP A 97 -4.34 -1.66 2.99
N SER A 98 -3.02 -1.55 3.01
CA SER A 98 -2.31 -0.31 2.62
C SER A 98 -2.66 0.10 1.18
N ALA A 99 -2.64 -0.85 0.23
CA ALA A 99 -2.96 -0.56 -1.16
C ALA A 99 -4.44 -0.17 -1.35
N VAL A 100 -5.39 -0.94 -0.85
CA VAL A 100 -6.82 -0.68 -1.07
C VAL A 100 -7.32 0.55 -0.29
N GLY A 101 -6.84 0.74 0.94
CA GLY A 101 -7.14 1.90 1.76
C GLY A 101 -6.56 3.19 1.15
N CYS A 102 -5.31 3.16 0.70
CA CYS A 102 -4.70 4.35 0.06
C CYS A 102 -5.33 4.67 -1.30
N ALA A 103 -5.81 3.68 -2.06
CA ALA A 103 -6.57 3.93 -3.29
C ALA A 103 -7.85 4.73 -3.00
N ILE A 104 -8.57 4.40 -1.92
CA ILE A 104 -9.73 5.17 -1.45
C ILE A 104 -9.29 6.54 -0.95
N HIS A 105 -8.26 6.61 -0.10
CA HIS A 105 -7.75 7.86 0.45
C HIS A 105 -7.41 8.87 -0.65
N ALA A 106 -6.78 8.40 -1.73
CA ALA A 106 -6.43 9.21 -2.91
C ALA A 106 -7.64 9.85 -3.63
N THR A 107 -8.87 9.44 -3.34
CA THR A 107 -10.08 10.09 -3.88
C THR A 107 -10.68 11.16 -2.95
N LEU A 108 -10.20 11.23 -1.69
CA LEU A 108 -10.84 12.05 -0.68
C LEU A 108 -10.40 13.52 -0.77
N PRO A 109 -11.33 14.48 -0.72
CA PRO A 109 -11.00 15.90 -0.60
C PRO A 109 -10.45 16.22 0.80
N ALA A 110 -9.88 17.41 0.96
CA ALA A 110 -9.45 17.91 2.26
C ALA A 110 -10.59 17.90 3.30
N GLY A 111 -10.23 17.71 4.56
CA GLY A 111 -11.18 17.60 5.68
C GLY A 111 -11.90 16.25 5.78
N LYS A 112 -11.61 15.27 4.91
CA LYS A 112 -12.17 13.91 5.01
C LYS A 112 -11.14 12.91 5.49
N GLY A 113 -11.55 12.08 6.45
CA GLY A 113 -10.83 10.89 6.88
C GLY A 113 -11.55 9.61 6.47
N PHE A 114 -10.87 8.48 6.62
CA PHE A 114 -11.49 7.16 6.47
C PHE A 114 -10.92 6.16 7.46
N THR A 115 -11.65 5.05 7.64
CA THR A 115 -11.15 3.88 8.37
C THR A 115 -11.65 2.60 7.71
N THR A 116 -10.85 1.54 7.75
CA THR A 116 -11.23 0.20 7.27
C THR A 116 -12.29 -0.38 8.20
N LEU A 117 -13.47 -0.71 7.65
CA LEU A 117 -14.51 -1.45 8.37
C LEU A 117 -14.34 -2.95 8.21
N GLU A 118 -13.96 -3.37 7.00
CA GLU A 118 -13.82 -4.77 6.63
C GLU A 118 -12.72 -4.92 5.58
N LEU A 119 -12.00 -6.05 5.66
CA LEU A 119 -11.02 -6.47 4.68
C LEU A 119 -11.09 -8.00 4.53
N LYS A 120 -11.43 -8.47 3.34
CA LYS A 120 -11.36 -9.89 2.98
C LYS A 120 -10.12 -10.13 2.14
N VAL A 121 -9.24 -11.03 2.59
CA VAL A 121 -8.04 -11.43 1.85
C VAL A 121 -8.13 -12.90 1.47
N ASN A 122 -7.79 -13.21 0.23
CA ASN A 122 -7.66 -14.58 -0.28
C ASN A 122 -6.22 -14.78 -0.74
N MET A 123 -5.48 -15.65 -0.06
CA MET A 123 -4.12 -16.01 -0.46
C MET A 123 -4.17 -17.15 -1.49
N VAL A 124 -3.49 -16.96 -2.62
CA VAL A 124 -3.50 -17.87 -3.77
C VAL A 124 -2.18 -18.64 -3.86
N ARG A 125 -1.05 -18.00 -3.54
CA ARG A 125 0.28 -18.61 -3.59
C ARG A 125 1.11 -18.22 -2.37
N PRO A 126 1.95 -19.13 -1.83
CA PRO A 126 2.86 -18.79 -0.74
C PRO A 126 3.94 -17.82 -1.21
N LEU A 127 4.40 -16.96 -0.30
CA LEU A 127 5.61 -16.15 -0.48
C LEU A 127 6.72 -16.67 0.43
N ASN A 128 7.94 -16.56 -0.06
CA ASN A 128 9.19 -16.77 0.67
C ASN A 128 10.23 -15.74 0.18
N ASP A 129 11.39 -15.71 0.82
CA ASP A 129 12.56 -14.87 0.55
C ASP A 129 13.23 -15.17 -0.81
N GLY A 130 12.79 -16.20 -1.52
CA GLY A 130 13.15 -16.46 -2.91
C GLY A 130 12.38 -15.59 -3.92
N VAL A 131 11.27 -14.96 -3.52
CA VAL A 131 10.56 -13.96 -4.33
C VAL A 131 11.05 -12.57 -3.89
N PRO A 132 11.91 -11.90 -4.69
CA PRO A 132 12.65 -10.74 -4.18
C PRO A 132 11.77 -9.52 -3.94
N LEU A 133 10.71 -9.35 -4.73
CA LEU A 133 9.80 -8.21 -4.68
C LEU A 133 8.42 -8.64 -5.14
N VAL A 134 7.39 -7.98 -4.62
CA VAL A 134 6.00 -8.06 -5.11
C VAL A 134 5.38 -6.67 -5.17
N ARG A 135 4.36 -6.49 -6.00
CA ARG A 135 3.53 -5.28 -6.01
C ARG A 135 2.14 -5.57 -5.51
N ALA A 136 1.66 -4.75 -4.58
CA ALA A 136 0.26 -4.69 -4.20
C ALA A 136 -0.41 -3.52 -4.91
N GLU A 137 -1.42 -3.81 -5.71
CA GLU A 137 -2.12 -2.86 -6.55
C GLU A 137 -3.55 -2.77 -6.05
N GLY A 138 -3.96 -1.60 -5.55
CA GLY A 138 -5.31 -1.30 -5.08
C GLY A 138 -6.03 -0.38 -6.06
N LYS A 139 -7.33 -0.60 -6.24
CA LYS A 139 -8.21 0.18 -7.11
C LYS A 139 -9.60 0.35 -6.49
N VAL A 140 -10.11 1.57 -6.51
CA VAL A 140 -11.47 1.88 -6.06
C VAL A 140 -12.50 1.21 -6.97
N ILE A 141 -13.48 0.54 -6.37
CA ILE A 141 -14.68 0.02 -7.03
C ILE A 141 -15.79 1.09 -6.99
N HIS A 142 -16.02 1.65 -5.80
CA HIS A 142 -17.03 2.66 -5.58
C HIS A 142 -16.61 3.62 -4.47
N ALA A 143 -16.78 4.92 -4.66
CA ALA A 143 -16.56 5.93 -3.63
C ALA A 143 -17.82 6.76 -3.44
N GLY A 144 -18.53 6.51 -2.34
CA GLY A 144 -19.70 7.28 -1.92
C GLY A 144 -19.37 8.30 -0.84
N ARG A 145 -20.39 8.97 -0.31
CA ARG A 145 -20.22 10.02 0.72
C ARG A 145 -19.76 9.49 2.09
N GLN A 146 -20.24 8.30 2.47
CA GLN A 146 -19.98 7.68 3.78
C GLN A 146 -19.30 6.33 3.68
N VAL A 147 -19.41 5.64 2.54
CA VAL A 147 -18.84 4.31 2.36
C VAL A 147 -18.12 4.27 1.02
N ALA A 148 -16.94 3.67 1.02
CA ALA A 148 -16.19 3.37 -0.19
C ALA A 148 -15.73 1.91 -0.18
N THR A 149 -15.58 1.33 -1.37
CA THR A 149 -15.07 -0.02 -1.56
C THR A 149 -13.96 -0.02 -2.59
N ALA A 150 -12.99 -0.91 -2.39
CA ALA A 150 -11.87 -1.10 -3.29
C ALA A 150 -11.50 -2.58 -3.37
N GLU A 151 -10.86 -2.96 -4.46
CA GLU A 151 -10.21 -4.26 -4.63
C GLU A 151 -8.70 -4.10 -4.76
N GLY A 152 -7.96 -5.15 -4.46
CA GLY A 152 -6.53 -5.16 -4.68
C GLY A 152 -5.94 -6.53 -4.89
N ARG A 153 -4.73 -6.56 -5.42
CA ARG A 153 -4.00 -7.80 -5.72
C ARG A 153 -2.51 -7.66 -5.42
N ILE A 154 -1.89 -8.75 -4.96
CA ILE A 154 -0.43 -8.89 -4.86
C ILE A 154 0.04 -9.70 -6.06
N VAL A 155 0.96 -9.13 -6.85
CA VAL A 155 1.56 -9.76 -8.04
C VAL A 155 3.08 -9.82 -7.93
N GLY A 156 3.67 -10.92 -8.42
CA GLY A 156 5.11 -11.05 -8.55
C GLY A 156 5.66 -10.46 -9.86
N PRO A 157 7.00 -10.37 -10.00
CA PRO A 157 7.64 -9.87 -11.23
C PRO A 157 7.41 -10.79 -12.43
N ASP A 158 7.00 -12.04 -12.18
CA ASP A 158 6.58 -13.02 -13.17
C ASP A 158 5.10 -12.88 -13.58
N GLY A 159 4.40 -11.88 -13.04
CA GLY A 159 2.98 -11.61 -13.31
C GLY A 159 2.02 -12.56 -12.58
N LYS A 160 2.50 -13.47 -11.73
CA LYS A 160 1.63 -14.39 -11.00
C LYS A 160 0.94 -13.69 -9.84
N LEU A 161 -0.32 -14.05 -9.62
CA LEU A 161 -1.14 -13.61 -8.49
C LEU A 161 -0.75 -14.35 -7.20
N TYR A 162 -0.46 -13.63 -6.13
CA TYR A 162 -0.14 -14.20 -4.82
C TYR A 162 -1.29 -14.09 -3.82
N ALA A 163 -2.01 -12.97 -3.85
CA ALA A 163 -3.21 -12.77 -3.05
C ALA A 163 -4.11 -11.71 -3.69
N HIS A 164 -5.37 -11.68 -3.32
CA HIS A 164 -6.27 -10.59 -3.67
C HIS A 164 -7.22 -10.26 -2.51
N ALA A 165 -7.71 -9.03 -2.48
CA ALA A 165 -8.59 -8.53 -1.44
C ALA A 165 -9.70 -7.64 -1.96
N THR A 166 -10.73 -7.50 -1.13
CA THR A 166 -11.74 -6.45 -1.19
C THR A 166 -11.83 -5.78 0.16
N THR A 167 -12.14 -4.49 0.19
CA THR A 167 -12.35 -3.73 1.43
C THR A 167 -13.62 -2.90 1.38
N THR A 168 -14.14 -2.62 2.55
CA THR A 168 -15.10 -1.54 2.79
C THR A 168 -14.49 -0.54 3.79
N CYS A 169 -14.52 0.74 3.45
CA CYS A 169 -14.10 1.83 4.33
C CYS A 169 -15.28 2.74 4.67
N LEU A 170 -15.30 3.22 5.92
CA LEU A 170 -16.15 4.32 6.36
C LEU A 170 -15.43 5.64 6.09
N ILE A 171 -16.10 6.60 5.48
CA ILE A 171 -15.63 7.97 5.26
C ILE A 171 -16.34 8.90 6.26
N PHE A 172 -15.57 9.78 6.89
CA PHE A 172 -16.05 10.72 7.89
C PHE A 172 -15.34 12.07 7.76
N ASP A 173 -15.93 13.10 8.36
CA ASP A 173 -15.28 14.41 8.50
C ASP A 173 -14.19 14.35 9.56
N HIS A 174 -13.03 14.96 9.29
CA HIS A 174 -12.05 15.21 10.33
C HIS A 174 -12.66 16.16 11.38
N PRO A 175 -12.46 15.88 12.68
CA PRO A 175 -12.92 16.76 13.75
C PRO A 175 -12.19 18.10 13.76
#